data_AF-A0A956DIV0-F1
#
_entry.id   AF-A0A956DIV0-F1
#
_cell.length_a   1.000
_cell.length_b   1.000
_cell.length_c   1.000
_cell.angle_alpha   90.00
_cell.angle_beta   90.00
_cell.angle_gamma   90.00
#
_symmetry.space_group_name_H-M   'P 1'
#
loop_
_entity.id
_entity.type
_entity.pdbx_description
1 polymer ?
#
loop_
_entity_poly.entity_id
_entity_poly.type
_entity_poly.pdbx_seq_one_letter_code
_entity_poly.pdbx_strand_id
1 'polypeptide(L)'
;MTSDGPESAPMDALPILPLRNSVLFPTSVVPINVGRPRSVRLVQDLLGQEKAFVGVVSQLEPDTNEPTFDDLYEAGTIARVVKVIRLGPSNYSVVLNGLGRLEIQEGLTLEPYMRAKVRRVPERRVSDVELDALGATLRESTREVLSLMPNLPRETAGILDHVRDPAALADLIAANFPPTQASVADKQRILEAFDVKQRVKLVLAMVAPQLEVLRVKREISSMVEEEITRSQREDMLREQLSSIREALGESDEEDELELLRERLYRAKPSEEAMTVARKQLSRLQTMAPQSAEYNVTRNYVEWIADLPWSKRTRDRFSVGKVRRCLDEDHHGLDKVKKRIVEFAAIRQLRKDMKGPILLFVGPPGVG
;
A
#
# COMPACT_ATOMS: atom_id res chain seq x y z
N MET A 1 -24.66 12.40 -43.04
CA MET A 1 -25.87 13.20 -42.74
C MET A 1 -26.50 12.57 -41.50
N THR A 2 -26.20 13.03 -40.29
CA THR A 2 -26.60 14.31 -39.71
C THR A 2 -25.45 14.98 -38.94
N SER A 3 -25.13 16.20 -39.33
CA SER A 3 -24.08 17.04 -38.76
C SER A 3 -24.61 17.88 -37.61
N ASP A 4 -25.21 17.26 -36.58
CA ASP A 4 -25.43 17.95 -35.31
C ASP A 4 -24.11 17.94 -34.53
N GLY A 5 -23.19 18.78 -35.01
CA GLY A 5 -21.97 19.09 -34.28
C GLY A 5 -22.28 19.87 -33.00
N PRO A 6 -21.33 19.97 -32.06
CA PRO A 6 -21.40 20.80 -30.86
C PRO A 6 -21.51 22.33 -31.11
N GLU A 7 -21.89 22.75 -32.32
CA GLU A 7 -22.03 24.13 -32.78
C GLU A 7 -23.46 24.68 -32.57
N SER A 8 -24.43 23.80 -32.31
CA SER A 8 -25.85 24.17 -32.07
C SER A 8 -26.22 24.36 -30.59
N ALA A 9 -25.26 24.25 -29.66
CA ALA A 9 -25.55 24.42 -28.24
C ALA A 9 -25.78 25.92 -27.90
N PRO A 10 -26.85 26.27 -27.18
CA PRO A 10 -27.13 27.66 -26.79
C PRO A 10 -26.15 28.10 -25.70
N MET A 11 -25.01 28.66 -26.13
CA MET A 11 -23.92 29.10 -25.24
C MET A 11 -24.31 30.30 -24.36
N ASP A 12 -25.34 31.06 -24.76
CA ASP A 12 -25.78 32.26 -24.04
C ASP A 12 -26.55 31.97 -22.75
N ALA A 13 -27.12 30.76 -22.60
CA ALA A 13 -27.88 30.38 -21.39
C ALA A 13 -27.94 28.86 -21.21
N LEU A 14 -26.77 28.23 -21.02
CA LEU A 14 -26.64 26.78 -20.89
C LEU A 14 -26.99 26.33 -19.46
N PRO A 15 -27.83 25.29 -19.28
CA PRO A 15 -28.05 24.70 -17.97
C PRO A 15 -26.77 24.06 -17.43
N ILE A 16 -26.46 24.28 -16.15
CA ILE A 16 -25.25 23.77 -15.49
C ILE A 16 -25.61 22.68 -14.49
N LEU A 17 -24.93 21.54 -14.59
CA LEU A 17 -25.00 20.41 -13.66
C LEU A 17 -23.70 20.34 -12.84
N PRO A 18 -23.74 20.69 -11.54
CA PRO A 18 -22.58 20.58 -10.66
C PRO A 18 -22.31 19.13 -10.24
N LEU A 19 -21.05 18.70 -10.34
CA LEU A 19 -20.57 17.37 -9.89
C LEU A 19 -19.80 17.50 -8.57
N ARG A 20 -19.96 16.54 -7.64
CA ARG A 20 -19.27 16.56 -6.33
C ARG A 20 -17.86 15.98 -6.38
N ASN A 21 -17.75 14.75 -6.89
CA ASN A 21 -16.54 13.91 -6.76
C ASN A 21 -16.02 13.40 -8.11
N SER A 22 -16.32 14.10 -9.20
CA SER A 22 -15.91 13.67 -10.53
C SER A 22 -15.75 14.86 -11.46
N VAL A 23 -14.88 14.68 -12.43
CA VAL A 23 -14.65 15.58 -13.56
C VAL A 23 -15.08 14.84 -14.82
N LEU A 24 -15.94 15.44 -15.62
CA LEU A 24 -16.34 14.89 -16.91
C LEU A 24 -15.35 15.38 -17.97
N PHE A 25 -14.70 14.45 -18.68
CA PHE A 25 -13.80 14.79 -19.78
C PHE A 25 -14.52 14.75 -21.14
N PRO A 26 -14.04 15.48 -22.15
CA PRO A 26 -14.49 15.29 -23.53
C PRO A 26 -14.36 13.83 -23.98
N THR A 27 -15.24 13.39 -24.87
CA THR A 27 -15.34 12.02 -25.42
C THR A 27 -15.71 10.91 -24.42
N SER A 28 -15.77 11.23 -23.11
CA SER A 28 -16.18 10.27 -22.09
C SER A 28 -17.71 10.15 -22.00
N VAL A 29 -18.20 8.92 -21.77
CA VAL A 29 -19.61 8.63 -21.53
C VAL A 29 -19.77 8.03 -20.15
N VAL A 30 -20.43 8.74 -19.25
CA VAL A 30 -20.58 8.32 -17.85
C VAL A 30 -22.00 8.52 -17.33
N PRO A 31 -22.53 7.58 -16.52
CA PRO A 31 -23.77 7.78 -15.77
C PRO A 31 -23.50 8.63 -14.53
N ILE A 32 -24.29 9.70 -14.36
CA ILE A 32 -24.25 10.57 -13.18
C ILE A 32 -25.55 10.43 -12.40
N ASN A 33 -25.43 10.08 -11.11
CA ASN A 33 -26.57 10.00 -10.21
C ASN A 33 -26.90 11.37 -9.63
N VAL A 34 -28.18 11.73 -9.68
CA VAL A 34 -28.70 13.04 -9.35
C VAL A 34 -29.84 12.90 -8.32
N GLY A 35 -29.69 13.59 -7.19
CA GLY A 35 -30.68 13.60 -6.10
C GLY A 35 -30.89 14.94 -5.40
N ARG A 36 -30.12 15.99 -5.75
CA ARG A 36 -30.32 17.34 -5.19
C ARG A 36 -31.54 18.00 -5.83
N PRO A 37 -32.38 18.76 -5.10
CA PRO A 37 -33.59 19.37 -5.65
C PRO A 37 -33.37 20.15 -6.96
N ARG A 38 -32.37 21.04 -7.01
CA ARG A 38 -32.02 21.82 -8.22
C ARG A 38 -31.60 20.94 -9.39
N SER A 39 -30.73 19.97 -9.14
CA SER A 39 -30.24 19.06 -10.19
C SER A 39 -31.32 18.08 -10.68
N VAL A 40 -32.20 17.62 -9.77
CA VAL A 40 -33.38 16.80 -10.13
C VAL A 40 -34.31 17.61 -11.00
N ARG A 41 -34.53 18.89 -10.68
CA ARG A 41 -35.37 19.77 -11.49
C ARG A 41 -34.79 19.97 -12.89
N LEU A 42 -33.49 20.16 -13.02
CA LEU A 42 -32.80 20.17 -14.32
C LEU A 42 -33.05 18.87 -15.10
N VAL A 43 -32.85 17.71 -14.48
CA VAL A 43 -33.04 16.41 -15.13
C VAL A 43 -34.51 16.16 -15.53
N GLN A 44 -35.46 16.67 -14.75
CA GLN A 44 -36.89 16.65 -15.06
C GLN A 44 -37.24 17.51 -16.29
N ASP A 45 -36.62 18.67 -16.44
CA ASP A 45 -36.83 19.50 -17.64
C ASP A 45 -36.18 18.85 -18.88
N LEU A 46 -35.12 18.06 -18.69
CA LEU A 46 -34.42 17.31 -19.75
C LEU A 46 -35.09 15.97 -20.10
N LEU A 47 -36.09 15.53 -19.35
CA LEU A 47 -36.79 14.27 -19.61
C LEU A 47 -37.51 14.31 -20.97
N GLY A 48 -37.26 13.31 -21.80
CA GLY A 48 -37.78 13.27 -23.18
C GLY A 48 -37.05 14.17 -24.17
N GLN A 49 -36.07 14.97 -23.72
CA GLN A 49 -35.20 15.79 -24.57
C GLN A 49 -33.86 15.09 -24.83
N GLU A 50 -33.91 13.95 -25.52
CA GLU A 50 -32.69 13.28 -25.97
C GLU A 50 -31.90 14.23 -26.89
N LYS A 51 -30.57 14.27 -26.72
CA LYS A 51 -29.64 15.19 -27.40
C LYS A 51 -29.58 16.63 -26.86
N ALA A 52 -30.28 16.96 -25.78
CA ALA A 52 -30.12 18.25 -25.11
C ALA A 52 -28.67 18.46 -24.61
N PHE A 53 -28.21 19.71 -24.61
CA PHE A 53 -26.89 20.10 -24.12
C PHE A 53 -26.96 20.59 -22.67
N VAL A 54 -25.97 20.21 -21.88
CA VAL A 54 -25.79 20.62 -20.48
C VAL A 54 -24.32 20.91 -20.22
N GLY A 55 -24.03 21.97 -19.47
CA GLY A 55 -22.69 22.25 -18.97
C GLY A 55 -22.44 21.46 -17.70
N VAL A 56 -21.33 20.72 -17.63
CA VAL A 56 -20.99 19.88 -16.50
C VAL A 56 -19.73 20.43 -15.86
N VAL A 57 -19.83 20.78 -14.58
CA VAL A 57 -18.77 21.51 -13.87
C VAL A 57 -18.57 20.89 -12.50
N SER A 58 -17.32 20.71 -12.08
CA SER A 58 -17.02 20.13 -10.77
C SER A 58 -17.10 21.21 -9.69
N GLN A 59 -17.45 20.80 -8.47
CA GLN A 59 -17.39 21.65 -7.28
C GLN A 59 -15.96 21.72 -6.76
N LEU A 60 -15.60 22.86 -6.18
CA LEU A 60 -14.37 23.05 -5.42
C LEU A 60 -14.39 22.16 -4.18
N GLU A 61 -15.47 22.24 -3.40
CA GLU A 61 -15.68 21.43 -2.19
C GLU A 61 -16.82 20.41 -2.38
N PRO A 62 -16.54 19.11 -2.28
CA PRO A 62 -17.55 18.05 -2.52
C PRO A 62 -18.75 18.05 -1.56
N ASP A 63 -18.55 18.56 -0.35
CA ASP A 63 -19.52 18.49 0.75
C ASP A 63 -20.56 19.62 0.69
N THR A 64 -20.34 20.65 -0.12
CA THR A 64 -21.26 21.78 -0.29
C THR A 64 -22.56 21.31 -0.92
N ASN A 65 -23.65 21.21 -0.14
CA ASN A 65 -24.91 20.62 -0.62
C ASN A 65 -25.66 21.48 -1.64
N GLU A 66 -25.61 22.80 -1.50
CA GLU A 66 -26.24 23.76 -2.40
C GLU A 66 -25.17 24.70 -2.97
N PRO A 67 -24.41 24.24 -3.98
CA PRO A 67 -23.35 25.08 -4.54
C PRO A 67 -23.94 26.34 -5.16
N THR A 68 -23.16 27.41 -5.11
CA THR A 68 -23.30 28.64 -5.89
C THR A 68 -22.30 28.63 -7.04
N PHE A 69 -22.23 29.67 -7.87
CA PHE A 69 -21.21 29.75 -8.92
C PHE A 69 -19.79 29.89 -8.36
N ASP A 70 -19.64 30.48 -7.18
CA ASP A 70 -18.33 30.65 -6.51
C ASP A 70 -17.78 29.32 -5.95
N ASP A 71 -18.64 28.31 -5.80
CA ASP A 71 -18.27 26.97 -5.34
C ASP A 71 -17.87 26.03 -6.49
N LEU A 72 -17.84 26.52 -7.72
CA LEU A 72 -17.56 25.74 -8.93
C LEU A 72 -16.21 26.11 -9.53
N TYR A 73 -15.58 25.16 -10.21
CA TYR A 73 -14.48 25.49 -11.10
C TYR A 73 -14.97 26.30 -12.31
N GLU A 74 -14.12 27.18 -12.83
CA GLU A 74 -14.46 28.02 -13.98
C GLU A 74 -14.55 27.20 -15.28
N ALA A 75 -13.73 26.15 -15.40
CA ALA A 75 -13.72 25.26 -16.55
C ALA A 75 -14.55 23.99 -16.30
N GLY A 76 -15.24 23.55 -17.34
CA GLY A 76 -16.03 22.33 -17.34
C GLY A 76 -16.12 21.68 -18.72
N THR A 77 -17.10 20.81 -18.89
CA THR A 77 -17.34 20.09 -20.14
C THR A 77 -18.77 20.29 -20.62
N ILE A 78 -18.92 20.66 -21.88
CA ILE A 78 -20.20 20.62 -22.59
C ILE A 78 -20.53 19.15 -22.80
N ALA A 79 -21.64 18.71 -22.26
CA ALA A 79 -22.12 17.35 -22.40
C ALA A 79 -23.45 17.33 -23.12
N ARG A 80 -23.72 16.20 -23.78
CA ARG A 80 -25.00 15.89 -24.37
C ARG A 80 -25.67 14.80 -23.57
N VAL A 81 -26.96 14.98 -23.29
CA VAL A 81 -27.80 13.97 -22.64
C VAL A 81 -28.02 12.83 -23.61
N VAL A 82 -27.53 11.65 -23.23
CA VAL A 82 -27.75 10.41 -23.98
C VAL A 82 -29.03 9.73 -23.52
N LYS A 83 -29.21 9.61 -22.20
CA LYS A 83 -30.37 8.94 -21.61
C LYS A 83 -30.62 9.42 -20.19
N VAL A 84 -31.87 9.56 -19.80
CA VAL A 84 -32.30 9.78 -18.42
C VAL A 84 -32.99 8.52 -17.91
N ILE A 85 -32.56 8.01 -16.76
CA ILE A 85 -33.09 6.81 -16.11
C ILE A 85 -33.63 7.21 -14.75
N ARG A 86 -34.89 6.90 -14.49
CA ARG A 86 -35.49 7.12 -13.17
C ARG A 86 -35.12 5.96 -12.25
N LEU A 87 -34.42 6.26 -11.15
CA LEU A 87 -34.06 5.26 -10.13
C LEU A 87 -35.04 5.23 -8.96
N GLY A 88 -35.77 6.33 -8.72
CA GLY A 88 -36.75 6.43 -7.63
C GLY A 88 -37.66 7.66 -7.76
N PRO A 89 -38.42 8.03 -6.70
CA PRO A 89 -39.34 9.16 -6.74
C PRO A 89 -38.62 10.50 -7.01
N SER A 90 -37.47 10.72 -6.36
CA SER A 90 -36.64 11.94 -6.48
C SER A 90 -35.18 11.66 -6.84
N ASN A 91 -34.89 10.46 -7.39
CA ASN A 91 -33.54 10.05 -7.79
C ASN A 91 -33.52 9.67 -9.27
N TYR A 92 -32.59 10.27 -10.02
CA TYR A 92 -32.39 10.01 -11.43
C TYR A 92 -30.92 9.67 -11.70
N SER A 93 -30.67 8.88 -12.73
CA SER A 93 -29.35 8.67 -13.32
C SER A 93 -29.38 9.23 -14.73
N VAL A 94 -28.50 10.18 -15.04
CA VAL A 94 -28.38 10.76 -16.37
C VAL A 94 -27.07 10.31 -17.00
N VAL A 95 -27.17 9.71 -18.19
CA VAL A 95 -26.01 9.31 -18.99
C VAL A 95 -25.62 10.50 -19.86
N LEU A 96 -24.40 10.99 -19.64
CA LEU A 96 -23.86 12.16 -20.29
C LEU A 96 -22.70 11.77 -21.20
N ASN A 97 -22.64 12.35 -22.39
CA ASN A 97 -21.53 12.24 -23.32
C ASN A 97 -20.81 13.60 -23.42
N GLY A 98 -19.56 13.67 -22.96
CA GLY A 98 -18.73 14.86 -23.04
C GLY A 98 -18.34 15.18 -24.49
N LEU A 99 -18.56 16.41 -24.94
CA LEU A 99 -18.31 16.83 -26.33
C LEU A 99 -17.14 17.79 -26.48
N GLY A 100 -16.85 18.59 -25.46
CA GLY A 100 -15.76 19.55 -25.50
C GLY A 100 -15.72 20.41 -24.25
N ARG A 101 -14.63 21.17 -24.09
CA ARG A 101 -14.42 22.03 -22.93
C ARG A 101 -15.25 23.31 -23.02
N LEU A 102 -15.73 23.75 -21.86
CA LEU A 102 -16.32 25.08 -21.67
C LEU A 102 -15.61 25.83 -20.56
N GLU A 103 -15.85 27.12 -20.55
CA GLU A 103 -15.49 28.04 -19.48
C GLU A 103 -16.72 28.88 -19.15
N ILE A 104 -17.07 28.99 -17.87
CA ILE A 104 -18.15 29.85 -17.41
C ILE A 104 -17.71 31.31 -17.60
N GLN A 105 -18.50 32.11 -18.29
CA GLN A 105 -18.26 33.55 -18.45
C GLN A 105 -19.08 34.35 -17.44
N GLU A 106 -20.34 33.96 -17.24
CA GLU A 106 -21.27 34.68 -16.37
C GLU A 106 -22.35 33.74 -15.84
N GLY A 107 -22.59 33.73 -14.52
CA GLY A 107 -23.71 33.04 -13.91
C GLY A 107 -25.00 33.86 -14.05
N LEU A 108 -26.05 33.28 -14.65
CA LEU A 108 -27.30 33.99 -14.95
C LEU A 108 -28.36 33.79 -13.87
N THR A 109 -28.68 32.52 -13.56
CA THR A 109 -29.73 32.17 -12.60
C THR A 109 -29.33 30.95 -11.79
N LEU A 110 -29.74 30.89 -10.52
CA LEU A 110 -29.59 29.70 -9.65
C LEU A 110 -30.86 28.85 -9.55
N GLU A 111 -32.04 29.46 -9.78
CA GLU A 111 -33.34 28.81 -9.73
C GLU A 111 -34.05 28.86 -11.09
N PRO A 112 -34.79 27.81 -11.48
CA PRO A 112 -35.01 26.55 -10.76
C PRO A 112 -33.78 25.61 -10.73
N TYR A 113 -32.78 25.91 -11.55
CA TYR A 113 -31.44 25.32 -11.56
C TYR A 113 -30.45 26.33 -12.15
N MET A 114 -29.15 26.02 -12.03
CA MET A 114 -28.08 26.87 -12.52
C MET A 114 -28.14 27.05 -14.04
N ARG A 115 -28.05 28.28 -14.50
CA ARG A 115 -27.83 28.63 -15.91
C ARG A 115 -26.70 29.62 -15.99
N ALA A 116 -25.81 29.42 -16.95
CA ALA A 116 -24.68 30.31 -17.16
C ALA A 116 -24.50 30.60 -18.66
N LYS A 117 -23.94 31.77 -18.94
CA LYS A 117 -23.31 32.06 -20.21
C LYS A 117 -21.95 31.40 -20.22
N VAL A 118 -21.69 30.58 -21.24
CA VAL A 118 -20.46 29.80 -21.33
C VAL A 118 -19.73 30.10 -22.64
N ARG A 119 -18.41 29.99 -22.61
CA ARG A 119 -17.58 30.02 -23.82
C ARG A 119 -17.09 28.61 -24.09
N ARG A 120 -17.30 28.12 -25.31
CA ARG A 120 -16.68 26.87 -25.75
C ARG A 120 -15.20 27.11 -26.05
N VAL A 121 -14.34 26.25 -25.52
CA VAL A 121 -12.91 26.29 -25.82
C VAL A 121 -12.63 25.39 -27.03
N PRO A 122 -12.25 25.96 -28.19
CA PRO A 122 -11.97 25.15 -29.38
C PRO A 122 -10.65 24.40 -29.23
N GLU A 123 -10.67 23.10 -29.55
CA GLU A 123 -9.45 22.31 -29.62
C GLU A 123 -8.75 22.55 -30.95
N ARG A 124 -7.58 23.21 -30.90
CA ARG A 124 -6.72 23.36 -32.08
C ARG A 124 -5.93 22.09 -32.27
N ARG A 125 -6.15 21.41 -33.40
CA ARG A 125 -5.28 20.33 -33.85
C ARG A 125 -3.99 20.94 -34.37
N VAL A 126 -2.93 20.83 -33.58
CA VAL A 126 -1.58 21.24 -33.98
C VAL A 126 -0.80 19.96 -34.29
N SER A 127 -0.29 19.85 -35.51
CA SER A 127 0.70 18.82 -35.83
C SER A 127 2.04 19.32 -35.32
N ASP A 128 2.55 18.66 -34.27
CA ASP A 128 3.83 18.96 -33.62
C ASP A 128 4.52 17.62 -33.36
N VAL A 129 5.75 17.47 -33.89
CA VAL A 129 6.55 16.26 -33.72
C VAL A 129 6.81 15.94 -32.25
N GLU A 130 6.99 16.97 -31.40
CA GLU A 130 7.16 16.77 -29.96
C GLU A 130 5.86 16.26 -29.32
N LEU A 131 4.71 16.74 -29.78
CA LEU A 131 3.41 16.28 -29.27
C LEU A 131 3.15 14.82 -29.65
N ASP A 132 3.50 14.42 -30.87
CA ASP A 132 3.40 13.04 -31.32
C ASP A 132 4.31 12.11 -30.50
N ALA A 133 5.54 12.54 -30.22
CA ALA A 133 6.46 11.82 -29.35
C ALA A 133 5.92 11.66 -27.92
N LEU A 134 5.41 12.75 -27.32
CA LEU A 134 4.79 12.72 -25.99
C LEU A 134 3.55 11.81 -25.96
N GLY A 135 2.73 11.84 -27.00
CA GLY A 135 1.57 10.96 -27.15
C GLY A 135 1.97 9.48 -27.26
N ALA A 136 3.08 9.17 -27.95
CA ALA A 136 3.63 7.82 -28.02
C ALA A 136 4.12 7.33 -26.64
N THR A 137 4.87 8.15 -25.91
CA THR A 137 5.30 7.85 -24.55
C THR A 137 4.12 7.62 -23.62
N LEU A 138 3.10 8.49 -23.68
CA LEU A 138 1.90 8.35 -22.84
C LEU A 138 1.18 7.03 -23.11
N ARG A 139 1.05 6.64 -24.38
CA ARG A 139 0.46 5.36 -24.78
C ARG A 139 1.25 4.18 -24.23
N GLU A 140 2.58 4.21 -24.36
CA GLU A 140 3.47 3.15 -23.89
C GLU A 140 3.40 3.00 -22.36
N SER A 141 3.56 4.10 -21.61
CA SER A 141 3.46 4.08 -20.15
C SER A 141 2.11 3.57 -19.67
N THR A 142 1.02 3.98 -20.34
CA THR A 142 -0.34 3.52 -19.98
C THR A 142 -0.50 2.02 -20.28
N ARG A 143 0.00 1.54 -21.41
CA ARG A 143 -0.03 0.11 -21.75
C ARG A 143 0.70 -0.72 -20.70
N GLU A 144 1.84 -0.23 -20.22
CA GLU A 144 2.58 -0.90 -19.16
C GLU A 144 1.78 -0.95 -17.85
N VAL A 145 1.19 0.17 -17.42
CA VAL A 145 0.28 0.22 -16.26
C VAL A 145 -0.82 -0.83 -16.39
N LEU A 146 -1.50 -0.88 -17.55
CA LEU A 146 -2.58 -1.84 -17.80
C LEU A 146 -2.10 -3.31 -17.74
N SER A 147 -0.86 -3.59 -18.13
CA SER A 147 -0.28 -4.94 -18.07
C SER A 147 0.17 -5.36 -16.66
N LEU A 148 0.39 -4.39 -15.78
CA LEU A 148 0.76 -4.60 -14.37
C LEU A 148 -0.48 -4.70 -13.46
N MET A 149 -1.65 -4.27 -13.94
CA MET A 149 -2.89 -4.36 -13.18
C MET A 149 -3.45 -5.79 -13.21
N PRO A 150 -3.78 -6.39 -12.05
CA PRO A 150 -4.44 -7.68 -12.00
C PRO A 150 -5.87 -7.57 -12.55
N ASN A 151 -6.33 -8.59 -13.28
CA ASN A 151 -7.72 -8.78 -13.73
C ASN A 151 -8.26 -7.77 -14.75
N LEU A 152 -7.42 -7.18 -15.60
CA LEU A 152 -7.92 -6.32 -16.68
C LEU A 152 -8.55 -7.15 -17.82
N PRO A 153 -9.76 -6.83 -18.30
CA PRO A 153 -10.30 -7.43 -19.52
C PRO A 153 -9.36 -7.19 -20.70
N ARG A 154 -9.06 -8.23 -21.49
CA ARG A 154 -8.14 -8.13 -22.64
C ARG A 154 -8.57 -7.07 -23.67
N GLU A 155 -9.87 -6.79 -23.74
CA GLU A 155 -10.47 -5.79 -24.63
C GLU A 155 -10.08 -4.35 -24.26
N THR A 156 -9.76 -4.07 -22.99
CA THR A 156 -9.46 -2.71 -22.51
C THR A 156 -8.15 -2.16 -23.07
N ALA A 157 -7.15 -3.02 -23.29
CA ALA A 157 -5.87 -2.60 -23.86
C ALA A 157 -5.98 -2.15 -25.33
N GLY A 158 -6.86 -2.80 -26.11
CA GLY A 158 -7.06 -2.48 -27.53
C GLY A 158 -7.70 -1.12 -27.79
N ILE A 159 -8.44 -0.57 -26.80
CA ILE A 159 -9.07 0.75 -26.91
C ILE A 159 -8.02 1.86 -27.12
N LEU A 160 -6.85 1.74 -26.46
CA LEU A 160 -5.77 2.72 -26.57
C LEU A 160 -5.14 2.78 -27.98
N ASP A 161 -5.18 1.68 -28.73
CA ASP A 161 -4.57 1.59 -30.05
C ASP A 161 -5.43 2.27 -31.13
N HIS A 162 -6.73 2.42 -30.89
CA HIS A 162 -7.65 3.09 -31.79
C HIS A 162 -7.62 4.62 -31.65
N VAL A 163 -7.14 5.15 -30.51
CA VAL A 163 -7.04 6.59 -30.26
C VAL A 163 -5.69 7.11 -30.73
N ARG A 164 -5.67 7.75 -31.91
CA ARG A 164 -4.46 8.34 -32.51
C ARG A 164 -4.16 9.74 -32.00
N ASP A 165 -5.20 10.51 -31.71
CA ASP A 165 -5.09 11.90 -31.29
C ASP A 165 -4.55 12.01 -29.83
N PRO A 166 -3.41 12.67 -29.60
CA PRO A 166 -2.83 12.82 -28.26
C PRO A 166 -3.75 13.54 -27.27
N ALA A 167 -4.55 14.51 -27.75
CA ALA A 167 -5.54 15.22 -26.96
C ALA A 167 -6.61 14.27 -26.41
N ALA A 168 -7.26 13.50 -27.29
CA ALA A 168 -8.25 12.51 -26.91
C ALA A 168 -7.67 11.38 -26.03
N LEU A 169 -6.42 10.96 -26.29
CA LEU A 169 -5.74 9.95 -25.47
C LEU A 169 -5.54 10.45 -24.03
N ALA A 170 -5.07 11.68 -23.85
CA ALA A 170 -4.90 12.29 -22.53
C ALA A 170 -6.24 12.35 -21.76
N ASP A 171 -7.32 12.76 -22.43
CA ASP A 171 -8.65 12.86 -21.83
C ASP A 171 -9.22 11.49 -21.45
N LEU A 172 -9.03 10.47 -22.31
CA LEU A 172 -9.45 9.09 -22.04
C LEU A 172 -8.74 8.51 -20.81
N ILE A 173 -7.43 8.72 -20.71
CA ILE A 173 -6.62 8.22 -19.59
C ILE A 173 -7.02 8.94 -18.29
N ALA A 174 -7.13 10.26 -18.32
CA ALA A 174 -7.52 11.05 -17.14
C ALA A 174 -8.93 10.70 -16.64
N ALA A 175 -9.87 10.45 -17.56
CA ALA A 175 -11.23 10.03 -17.21
C ALA A 175 -11.26 8.69 -16.47
N ASN A 176 -10.47 7.71 -16.93
CA ASN A 176 -10.47 6.35 -16.39
C ASN A 176 -9.48 6.14 -15.23
N PHE A 177 -8.68 7.15 -14.89
CA PHE A 177 -7.72 7.02 -13.79
C PHE A 177 -8.44 6.85 -12.44
N PRO A 178 -8.02 5.92 -11.57
CA PRO A 178 -8.71 5.64 -10.32
C PRO A 178 -8.79 6.88 -9.41
N PRO A 179 -9.93 7.14 -8.75
CA PRO A 179 -10.07 8.28 -7.83
C PRO A 179 -9.17 8.16 -6.59
N THR A 180 -8.68 6.96 -6.27
CA THR A 180 -7.69 6.71 -5.21
C THR A 180 -6.29 7.20 -5.56
N GLN A 181 -6.01 7.44 -6.84
CA GLN A 181 -4.69 7.80 -7.36
C GLN A 181 -4.62 9.18 -7.99
N ALA A 182 -5.76 9.77 -8.35
CA ALA A 182 -5.86 11.15 -8.83
C ALA A 182 -7.09 11.83 -8.21
N SER A 183 -6.85 12.92 -7.50
CA SER A 183 -7.91 13.73 -6.89
C SER A 183 -8.72 14.48 -7.95
N VAL A 184 -9.88 15.02 -7.56
CA VAL A 184 -10.69 15.90 -8.42
C VAL A 184 -9.86 17.10 -8.87
N ALA A 185 -9.07 17.70 -7.98
CA ALA A 185 -8.20 18.83 -8.30
C ALA A 185 -7.14 18.46 -9.36
N ASP A 186 -6.56 17.26 -9.29
CA ASP A 186 -5.59 16.79 -10.31
C ASP A 186 -6.25 16.64 -11.68
N LYS A 187 -7.43 16.03 -11.72
CA LYS A 187 -8.20 15.85 -12.95
C LYS A 187 -8.68 17.20 -13.51
N GLN A 188 -9.04 18.12 -12.64
CA GLN A 188 -9.48 19.45 -13.03
C GLN A 188 -8.34 20.27 -13.64
N ARG A 189 -7.12 20.20 -13.09
CA ARG A 189 -5.93 20.80 -13.71
C ARG A 189 -5.69 20.29 -15.13
N ILE A 190 -5.98 19.02 -15.41
CA ILE A 190 -5.89 18.44 -16.76
C ILE A 190 -7.01 18.98 -17.68
N LEU A 191 -8.21 19.16 -17.16
CA LEU A 191 -9.33 19.73 -17.92
C LEU A 191 -9.08 21.19 -18.32
N GLU A 192 -8.52 21.97 -17.39
CA GLU A 192 -8.15 23.40 -17.53
C GLU A 192 -6.91 23.62 -18.42
N ALA A 193 -6.10 22.59 -18.65
CA ALA A 193 -4.99 22.64 -19.59
C ALA A 193 -5.51 22.65 -21.05
N PHE A 194 -5.81 23.86 -21.54
CA PHE A 194 -6.26 24.09 -22.92
C PHE A 194 -5.17 23.82 -23.95
N ASP A 195 -3.89 24.02 -23.58
CA ASP A 195 -2.76 23.59 -24.39
C ASP A 195 -2.60 22.06 -24.34
N VAL A 196 -2.65 21.42 -25.51
CA VAL A 196 -2.65 19.96 -25.62
C VAL A 196 -1.33 19.37 -25.11
N LYS A 197 -0.21 20.04 -25.37
CA LYS A 197 1.12 19.56 -24.99
C LYS A 197 1.31 19.60 -23.49
N GLN A 198 0.91 20.70 -22.85
CA GLN A 198 0.85 20.81 -21.39
C GLN A 198 -0.07 19.75 -20.81
N ARG A 199 -1.24 19.53 -21.41
CA ARG A 199 -2.19 18.51 -20.95
C ARG A 199 -1.58 17.11 -20.98
N VAL A 200 -0.94 16.71 -22.08
CA VAL A 200 -0.25 15.41 -22.20
C VAL A 200 0.86 15.29 -21.14
N LYS A 201 1.64 16.36 -20.92
CA LYS A 201 2.68 16.39 -19.87
C LYS A 201 2.11 16.20 -18.45
N LEU A 202 0.96 16.82 -18.15
CA LEU A 202 0.28 16.64 -16.86
C LEU A 202 -0.21 15.21 -16.67
N VAL A 203 -0.80 14.60 -17.70
CA VAL A 203 -1.24 13.20 -17.64
C VAL A 203 -0.05 12.26 -17.48
N LEU A 204 1.05 12.49 -18.20
CA LEU A 204 2.30 11.73 -18.02
C LEU A 204 2.82 11.83 -16.58
N ALA A 205 2.84 13.03 -16.00
CA ALA A 205 3.26 13.24 -14.63
C ALA A 205 2.32 12.57 -13.59
N MET A 206 1.05 12.37 -13.95
CA MET A 206 0.09 11.61 -13.14
C MET A 206 0.29 10.08 -13.26
N VAL A 207 0.62 9.60 -14.46
CA VAL A 207 0.80 8.16 -14.74
C VAL A 207 2.15 7.64 -14.21
N ALA A 208 3.23 8.40 -14.34
CA ALA A 208 4.58 7.93 -14.06
C ALA A 208 4.80 7.43 -12.61
N PRO A 209 4.38 8.15 -11.55
CA PRO A 209 4.54 7.66 -10.18
C PRO A 209 3.78 6.34 -9.92
N GLN A 210 2.59 6.19 -10.53
CA GLN A 210 1.80 4.97 -10.37
C GLN A 210 2.45 3.78 -11.07
N LEU A 211 3.06 4.02 -12.23
CA LEU A 211 3.82 3.00 -12.94
C LEU A 211 5.00 2.49 -12.10
N GLU A 212 5.76 3.39 -11.46
CA GLU A 212 6.87 3.01 -10.57
C GLU A 212 6.39 2.16 -9.38
N VAL A 213 5.30 2.57 -8.72
CA VAL A 213 4.73 1.80 -7.61
C VAL A 213 4.29 0.40 -8.06
N LEU A 214 3.67 0.28 -9.24
CA LEU A 214 3.24 -1.01 -9.78
C LEU A 214 4.43 -1.91 -10.15
N ARG A 215 5.53 -1.34 -10.68
CA ARG A 215 6.77 -2.08 -10.97
C ARG A 215 7.37 -2.66 -9.70
N VAL A 216 7.54 -1.85 -8.65
CA VAL A 216 8.08 -2.29 -7.36
C VAL A 216 7.18 -3.36 -6.74
N LYS A 217 5.85 -3.18 -6.78
CA LYS A 217 4.91 -4.20 -6.28
C LYS A 217 5.08 -5.54 -7.00
N ARG A 218 5.20 -5.52 -8.33
CA ARG A 218 5.39 -6.74 -9.13
C ARG A 218 6.72 -7.42 -8.84
N GLU A 219 7.79 -6.65 -8.66
CA GLU A 219 9.11 -7.16 -8.26
C GLU A 219 9.04 -7.87 -6.91
N ILE A 220 8.43 -7.23 -5.90
CA ILE A 220 8.22 -7.83 -4.58
C ILE A 220 7.37 -9.11 -4.68
N SER A 221 6.28 -9.09 -5.44
CA SER A 221 5.44 -10.28 -5.64
C SER A 221 6.23 -11.43 -6.27
N SER A 222 7.07 -11.15 -7.27
CA SER A 222 7.93 -12.15 -7.91
C SER A 222 8.93 -12.76 -6.91
N MET A 223 9.57 -11.93 -6.08
CA MET A 223 10.50 -12.40 -5.05
C MET A 223 9.81 -13.31 -4.02
N VAL A 224 8.61 -12.94 -3.58
CA VAL A 224 7.82 -13.73 -2.63
C VAL A 224 7.39 -15.06 -3.26
N GLU A 225 6.98 -15.07 -4.52
CA GLU A 225 6.63 -16.31 -5.25
C GLU A 225 7.83 -17.25 -5.39
N GLU A 226 9.02 -16.71 -5.68
CA GLU A 226 10.26 -17.49 -5.74
C GLU A 226 10.62 -18.11 -4.38
N GLU A 227 10.50 -17.34 -3.30
CA GLU A 227 10.77 -17.80 -1.93
C GLU A 227 9.79 -18.90 -1.50
N ILE A 228 8.49 -18.72 -1.78
CA ILE A 228 7.46 -19.71 -1.49
C ILE A 228 7.73 -21.00 -2.29
N THR A 229 8.03 -20.87 -3.58
CA THR A 229 8.33 -22.03 -4.45
C THR A 229 9.56 -22.79 -3.93
N ARG A 230 10.58 -22.07 -3.47
CA ARG A 230 11.77 -22.68 -2.85
C ARG A 230 11.43 -23.40 -1.54
N SER A 231 10.66 -22.76 -0.65
CA SER A 231 10.23 -23.38 0.62
C SER A 231 9.42 -24.64 0.38
N GLN A 232 8.43 -24.60 -0.52
CA GLN A 232 7.62 -25.78 -0.88
C GLN A 232 8.48 -26.92 -1.43
N ARG A 233 9.50 -26.59 -2.24
CA ARG A 233 10.44 -27.59 -2.76
C ARG A 233 11.30 -28.19 -1.66
N GLU A 234 11.77 -27.38 -0.70
CA GLU A 234 12.55 -27.86 0.45
C GLU A 234 11.70 -28.77 1.35
N ASP A 235 10.44 -28.41 1.62
CA ASP A 235 9.51 -29.22 2.42
C ASP A 235 9.20 -30.56 1.72
N MET A 236 8.93 -30.54 0.41
CA MET A 236 8.71 -31.77 -0.36
C MET A 236 9.95 -32.69 -0.36
N LEU A 237 11.15 -32.13 -0.48
CA LEU A 237 12.39 -32.90 -0.41
C LEU A 237 12.62 -33.50 0.98
N ARG A 238 12.20 -32.81 2.05
CA ARG A 238 12.27 -33.34 3.41
C ARG A 238 11.29 -34.49 3.63
N GLU A 239 10.05 -34.37 3.17
CA GLU A 239 9.08 -35.48 3.23
C GLU A 239 9.60 -36.70 2.46
N GLN A 240 10.19 -36.49 1.28
CA GLN A 240 10.81 -37.56 0.49
C GLN A 240 11.97 -38.22 1.24
N LEU A 241 12.89 -37.44 1.83
CA LEU A 241 13.97 -37.98 2.65
C LEU A 241 13.45 -38.75 3.86
N SER A 242 12.41 -38.24 4.54
CA SER A 242 11.76 -38.92 5.66
C SER A 242 11.20 -40.28 5.24
N SER A 243 10.48 -40.34 4.11
CA SER A 243 9.91 -41.58 3.60
C SER A 243 10.96 -42.61 3.16
N ILE A 244 12.10 -42.16 2.62
CA ILE A 244 13.23 -43.03 2.27
C ILE A 244 13.89 -43.60 3.53
N ARG A 245 14.07 -42.79 4.57
CA ARG A 245 14.69 -43.21 5.84
C ARG A 245 13.80 -44.19 6.63
N GLU A 246 12.49 -43.94 6.66
CA GLU A 246 11.52 -44.87 7.24
C GLU A 246 11.54 -46.23 6.51
N ALA A 247 11.67 -46.23 5.18
CA ALA A 247 11.83 -47.45 4.40
C ALA A 247 13.19 -48.16 4.60
N LEU A 248 14.21 -47.47 5.11
CA LEU A 248 15.55 -48.01 5.42
C LEU A 248 15.69 -48.54 6.86
N GLY A 249 14.71 -48.31 7.74
CA GLY A 249 14.68 -48.87 9.09
C GLY A 249 15.60 -48.17 10.12
N GLU A 250 15.96 -46.90 9.92
CA GLU A 250 16.83 -46.11 10.80
C GLU A 250 16.04 -45.38 11.93
N SER A 251 15.02 -46.01 12.55
CA SER A 251 14.05 -45.29 13.40
C SER A 251 14.49 -44.97 14.83
N ASP A 252 15.34 -45.78 15.46
CA ASP A 252 15.50 -45.68 16.93
C ASP A 252 16.51 -44.61 17.39
N GLU A 253 17.42 -44.16 16.51
CA GLU A 253 18.52 -43.25 16.87
C GLU A 253 18.25 -41.78 16.48
N GLU A 254 17.45 -41.51 15.44
CA GLU A 254 17.04 -40.15 15.07
C GLU A 254 16.00 -39.57 16.06
N ASP A 255 15.15 -40.41 16.65
CA ASP A 255 14.14 -39.99 17.64
C ASP A 255 14.77 -39.34 18.90
N GLU A 256 15.93 -39.82 19.35
CA GLU A 256 16.66 -39.21 20.47
C GLU A 256 17.26 -37.83 20.12
N LEU A 257 17.75 -37.67 18.89
CA LEU A 257 18.31 -36.40 18.41
C LEU A 257 17.21 -35.36 18.18
N GLU A 258 16.04 -35.80 17.71
CA GLU A 258 14.83 -34.96 17.57
C GLU A 258 14.37 -34.45 18.94
N LEU A 259 14.31 -35.32 19.95
CA LEU A 259 13.96 -34.94 21.33
C LEU A 259 14.95 -33.94 21.93
N LEU A 260 16.25 -34.11 21.69
CA LEU A 260 17.28 -33.19 22.14
C LEU A 260 17.17 -31.82 21.45
N ARG A 261 16.84 -31.82 20.16
CA ARG A 261 16.59 -30.61 19.38
C ARG A 261 15.38 -29.85 19.93
N GLU A 262 14.27 -30.54 20.22
CA GLU A 262 13.09 -29.92 20.84
C GLU A 262 13.42 -29.27 22.20
N ARG A 263 14.18 -29.96 23.06
CA ARG A 263 14.62 -29.43 24.36
C ARG A 263 15.42 -28.14 24.20
N LEU A 264 16.34 -28.10 23.24
CA LEU A 264 17.14 -26.90 22.95
C LEU A 264 16.26 -25.71 22.50
N TYR A 265 15.25 -25.94 21.65
CA TYR A 265 14.32 -24.90 21.24
C TYR A 265 13.48 -24.38 22.41
N ARG A 266 13.00 -25.27 23.29
CA ARG A 266 12.23 -24.88 24.49
C ARG A 266 13.06 -24.09 25.49
N ALA A 267 14.36 -24.36 25.59
CA ALA A 267 15.27 -23.67 26.49
C ALA A 267 15.45 -22.17 26.13
N LYS A 268 15.25 -21.79 24.86
CA LYS A 268 15.43 -20.43 24.32
C LYS A 268 16.79 -19.81 24.70
N PRO A 269 17.91 -20.43 24.31
CA PRO A 269 19.24 -19.89 24.53
C PRO A 269 19.48 -18.58 23.74
N SER A 270 20.56 -17.86 24.07
CA SER A 270 20.99 -16.71 23.26
C SER A 270 21.35 -17.13 21.82
N GLU A 271 21.31 -16.20 20.87
CA GLU A 271 21.67 -16.45 19.46
C GLU A 271 23.07 -17.07 19.29
N GLU A 272 24.05 -16.59 20.07
CA GLU A 272 25.42 -17.14 20.08
C GLU A 272 25.43 -18.62 20.52
N ALA A 273 24.74 -18.94 21.60
CA ALA A 273 24.67 -20.30 22.13
C ALA A 273 23.84 -21.23 21.21
N MET A 274 22.76 -20.72 20.62
CA MET A 274 21.95 -21.44 19.63
C MET A 274 22.77 -21.80 18.38
N THR A 275 23.60 -20.89 17.90
CA THR A 275 24.47 -21.12 16.73
C THR A 275 25.46 -22.25 17.00
N VAL A 276 26.12 -22.24 18.16
CA VAL A 276 27.05 -23.30 18.58
C VAL A 276 26.32 -24.63 18.75
N ALA A 277 25.17 -24.64 19.41
CA ALA A 277 24.39 -25.85 19.65
C ALA A 277 23.87 -26.48 18.35
N ARG A 278 23.41 -25.68 17.37
CA ARG A 278 23.02 -26.18 16.04
C ARG A 278 24.18 -26.81 15.30
N LYS A 279 25.37 -26.22 15.37
CA LYS A 279 26.58 -26.76 14.74
C LYS A 279 26.95 -28.13 15.33
N GLN A 280 26.86 -28.28 16.65
CA GLN A 280 27.14 -29.55 17.31
C GLN A 280 26.04 -30.60 17.09
N LEU A 281 24.76 -30.20 17.02
CA LEU A 281 23.65 -31.08 16.65
C LEU A 281 23.80 -31.63 15.23
N SER A 282 24.13 -30.77 14.26
CA SER A 282 24.40 -31.20 12.88
C SER A 282 25.60 -32.16 12.81
N ARG A 283 26.61 -31.94 13.64
CA ARG A 283 27.76 -32.86 13.75
C ARG A 283 27.33 -34.22 14.30
N LEU A 284 26.50 -34.25 15.36
CA LEU A 284 25.96 -35.47 15.96
C LEU A 284 25.21 -36.34 14.95
N GLN A 285 24.37 -35.75 14.08
CA GLN A 285 23.63 -36.48 13.05
C GLN A 285 24.50 -37.26 12.06
N THR A 286 25.77 -36.85 11.89
CA THR A 286 26.70 -37.48 10.94
C THR A 286 27.73 -38.38 11.62
N MET A 287 27.79 -38.37 12.95
CA MET A 287 28.78 -39.12 13.72
C MET A 287 28.26 -40.52 14.05
N ALA A 288 29.14 -41.52 13.96
CA ALA A 288 28.82 -42.87 14.40
C ALA A 288 28.50 -42.88 15.91
N PRO A 289 27.35 -43.43 16.35
CA PRO A 289 26.95 -43.46 17.76
C PRO A 289 27.94 -44.18 18.68
N GLN A 290 28.71 -45.14 18.14
CA GLN A 290 29.74 -45.87 18.88
C GLN A 290 31.03 -45.07 19.13
N SER A 291 31.14 -43.84 18.58
CA SER A 291 32.32 -43.00 18.76
C SER A 291 32.37 -42.39 20.17
N ALA A 292 33.56 -42.39 20.78
CA ALA A 292 33.79 -41.70 22.04
C ALA A 292 33.49 -40.19 21.95
N GLU A 293 33.65 -39.58 20.78
CA GLU A 293 33.33 -38.16 20.56
C GLU A 293 31.81 -37.88 20.49
N TYR A 294 31.01 -38.90 20.15
CA TYR A 294 29.55 -38.76 20.06
C TYR A 294 28.96 -38.44 21.43
N ASN A 295 29.31 -39.22 22.45
CA ASN A 295 28.87 -39.00 23.83
C ASN A 295 29.32 -37.64 24.39
N VAL A 296 30.55 -37.21 24.09
CA VAL A 296 31.06 -35.90 24.54
C VAL A 296 30.26 -34.76 23.91
N THR A 297 29.98 -34.86 22.61
CA THR A 297 29.23 -33.82 21.88
C THR A 297 27.77 -33.79 22.30
N ARG A 298 27.16 -34.95 22.53
CA ARG A 298 25.78 -35.10 23.03
C ARG A 298 25.61 -34.46 24.40
N ASN A 299 26.50 -34.80 25.35
CA ASN A 299 26.47 -34.24 26.70
C ASN A 299 26.64 -32.72 26.69
N TYR A 300 27.47 -32.18 25.78
CA TYR A 300 27.65 -30.74 25.65
C TYR A 300 26.37 -30.03 25.18
N VAL A 301 25.67 -30.59 24.19
CA VAL A 301 24.39 -30.05 23.72
C VAL A 301 23.29 -30.18 24.77
N GLU A 302 23.23 -31.30 25.49
CA GLU A 302 22.32 -31.48 26.63
C GLU A 302 22.55 -30.43 27.71
N TRP A 303 23.82 -30.16 28.06
CA TRP A 303 24.17 -29.11 29.00
C TRP A 303 23.66 -27.74 28.58
N ILE A 304 23.81 -27.39 27.29
CA ILE A 304 23.27 -26.13 26.78
C ILE A 304 21.74 -26.10 26.91
N ALA A 305 21.06 -27.20 26.63
CA ALA A 305 19.60 -27.29 26.74
C ALA A 305 19.10 -27.20 28.19
N ASP A 306 19.87 -27.69 29.16
CA ASP A 306 19.50 -27.72 30.58
C ASP A 306 19.78 -26.41 31.33
N LEU A 307 20.56 -25.50 30.73
CA LEU A 307 20.83 -24.20 31.33
C LEU A 307 19.54 -23.34 31.42
N PRO A 308 19.34 -22.61 32.54
CA PRO A 308 18.12 -21.84 32.77
C PRO A 308 18.11 -20.48 32.05
N TRP A 309 18.31 -20.46 30.73
CA TRP A 309 18.45 -19.24 29.90
C TRP A 309 17.36 -18.20 30.13
N SER A 310 16.11 -18.66 30.25
CA SER A 310 14.92 -17.80 30.39
C SER A 310 14.47 -17.59 31.84
N LYS A 311 15.08 -18.27 32.82
CA LYS A 311 14.67 -18.15 34.24
C LYS A 311 15.56 -17.11 34.92
N ARG A 312 14.96 -15.98 35.27
CA ARG A 312 15.62 -14.92 36.06
C ARG A 312 14.79 -14.62 37.30
N THR A 313 15.43 -14.47 38.44
CA THR A 313 14.80 -13.92 39.64
C THR A 313 14.81 -12.39 39.57
N ARG A 314 13.87 -11.74 40.25
CA ARG A 314 13.92 -10.28 40.43
C ARG A 314 14.96 -9.96 41.48
N ASP A 315 15.98 -9.19 41.10
CA ASP A 315 16.98 -8.72 42.04
C ASP A 315 16.34 -7.87 43.16
N ARG A 316 16.70 -8.15 44.43
CA ARG A 316 16.25 -7.38 45.60
C ARG A 316 17.45 -6.74 46.29
N PHE A 317 17.78 -5.51 45.89
CA PHE A 317 18.86 -4.73 46.51
C PHE A 317 18.33 -3.90 47.68
N SER A 318 18.19 -4.51 48.85
CA SER A 318 17.95 -3.80 50.10
C SER A 318 19.14 -4.03 51.02
N VAL A 319 19.98 -3.01 51.19
CA VAL A 319 21.22 -3.08 51.99
C VAL A 319 20.98 -3.66 53.37
N GLY A 320 19.90 -3.24 54.05
CA GLY A 320 19.54 -3.76 55.38
C GLY A 320 19.18 -5.25 55.37
N LYS A 321 18.44 -5.72 54.36
CA LYS A 321 18.08 -7.14 54.24
C LYS A 321 19.27 -8.02 53.82
N VAL A 322 20.11 -7.52 52.91
CA VAL A 322 21.33 -8.23 52.46
C VAL A 322 22.29 -8.42 53.64
N ARG A 323 22.53 -7.37 54.43
CA ARG A 323 23.38 -7.47 55.63
C ARG A 323 22.83 -8.47 56.64
N ARG A 324 21.52 -8.42 56.90
CA ARG A 324 20.86 -9.34 57.83
C ARG A 324 20.99 -10.80 57.39
N CYS A 325 20.69 -11.10 56.12
CA CYS A 325 20.82 -12.44 55.55
C CYS A 325 22.27 -12.94 55.61
N LEU A 326 23.25 -12.09 55.30
CA LEU A 326 24.66 -12.46 55.39
C LEU A 326 25.10 -12.71 56.83
N ASP A 327 24.61 -11.94 57.80
CA ASP A 327 24.93 -12.11 59.22
C ASP A 327 24.21 -13.30 59.87
N GLU A 328 23.02 -13.66 59.39
CA GLU A 328 22.26 -14.85 59.81
C GLU A 328 22.82 -16.15 59.20
N ASP A 329 23.10 -16.18 57.89
CA ASP A 329 23.48 -17.40 57.17
C ASP A 329 24.98 -17.72 57.23
N HIS A 330 25.83 -16.73 57.53
CA HIS A 330 27.29 -16.90 57.51
C HIS A 330 27.93 -16.30 58.77
N HIS A 331 28.75 -17.08 59.48
CA HIS A 331 29.49 -16.60 60.64
C HIS A 331 30.86 -16.01 60.24
N GLY A 332 31.24 -14.84 60.76
CA GLY A 332 32.51 -14.15 60.43
C GLY A 332 32.52 -13.46 59.06
N LEU A 333 33.65 -13.51 58.34
CA LEU A 333 33.83 -12.96 56.99
C LEU A 333 33.53 -11.45 56.84
N ASP A 334 33.82 -10.65 57.87
CA ASP A 334 33.44 -9.23 57.93
C ASP A 334 33.87 -8.43 56.69
N LYS A 335 35.08 -8.69 56.18
CA LYS A 335 35.60 -8.03 54.97
C LYS A 335 34.80 -8.40 53.71
N VAL A 336 34.46 -9.67 53.54
CA VAL A 336 33.71 -10.19 52.37
C VAL A 336 32.25 -9.72 52.45
N LYS A 337 31.62 -9.86 53.60
CA LYS A 337 30.26 -9.37 53.85
C LYS A 337 30.15 -7.88 53.60
N LYS A 338 31.08 -7.07 54.13
CA LYS A 338 31.14 -5.64 53.89
C LYS A 338 31.23 -5.32 52.39
N ARG A 339 32.07 -6.04 51.64
CA ARG A 339 32.20 -5.89 50.17
C ARG A 339 30.90 -6.19 49.42
N ILE A 340 30.18 -7.25 49.81
CA ILE A 340 28.89 -7.62 49.20
C ILE A 340 27.82 -6.57 49.53
N VAL A 341 27.80 -6.07 50.76
CA VAL A 341 26.86 -5.03 51.20
C VAL A 341 27.15 -3.70 50.49
N GLU A 342 28.41 -3.31 50.33
CA GLU A 342 28.84 -2.14 49.54
C GLU A 342 28.41 -2.28 48.07
N PHE A 343 28.61 -3.45 47.47
CA PHE A 343 28.15 -3.72 46.11
C PHE A 343 26.63 -3.62 45.98
N ALA A 344 25.88 -4.19 46.92
CA ALA A 344 24.42 -4.09 46.94
C ALA A 344 23.96 -2.63 47.11
N ALA A 345 24.66 -1.82 47.91
CA ALA A 345 24.38 -0.39 48.07
C ALA A 345 24.60 0.39 46.78
N ILE A 346 25.69 0.11 46.06
CA ILE A 346 25.99 0.73 44.77
C ILE A 346 24.95 0.33 43.71
N ARG A 347 24.55 -0.95 43.65
CA ARG A 347 23.46 -1.45 42.77
C ARG A 347 22.08 -0.86 43.12
N GLN A 348 21.83 -0.53 44.39
CA GLN A 348 20.61 0.18 44.80
C GLN A 348 20.60 1.64 44.31
N LEU A 349 21.76 2.29 44.24
CA LEU A 349 21.92 3.68 43.76
C LEU A 349 21.99 3.80 42.23
N ARG A 350 22.65 2.87 41.52
CA ARG A 350 22.73 2.85 40.05
C ARG A 350 22.26 1.51 39.49
N LYS A 351 21.16 1.56 38.74
CA LYS A 351 20.52 0.37 38.13
C LYS A 351 21.27 -0.18 36.91
N ASP A 352 21.94 0.69 36.14
CA ASP A 352 22.65 0.32 34.91
C ASP A 352 24.18 0.33 35.07
N MET A 353 24.72 -0.58 35.88
CA MET A 353 26.17 -0.88 35.85
C MET A 353 26.44 -2.29 35.32
N LYS A 354 27.34 -2.39 34.33
CA LYS A 354 28.03 -3.64 33.98
C LYS A 354 28.70 -4.17 35.24
N GLY A 355 28.37 -5.40 35.63
CA GLY A 355 28.72 -5.97 36.93
C GLY A 355 30.23 -6.01 37.16
N PRO A 356 30.78 -5.26 38.14
CA PRO A 356 32.16 -5.45 38.54
C PRO A 356 32.33 -6.84 39.17
N ILE A 357 33.42 -7.53 38.82
CA ILE A 357 33.78 -8.82 39.41
C ILE A 357 34.07 -8.59 40.91
N LEU A 358 33.36 -9.33 41.77
CA LEU A 358 33.59 -9.31 43.21
C LEU A 358 34.71 -10.29 43.56
N LEU A 359 35.91 -9.77 43.76
CA LEU A 359 37.04 -10.54 44.27
C LEU A 359 36.97 -10.59 45.80
N PHE A 360 36.68 -11.77 46.35
CA PHE A 360 36.60 -11.97 47.80
C PHE A 360 37.95 -12.33 48.42
N VAL A 361 38.79 -13.08 47.70
CA VAL A 361 40.16 -13.48 48.10
C VAL A 361 41.01 -13.65 46.83
N GLY A 362 42.29 -13.25 46.87
CA GLY A 362 43.26 -13.44 45.78
C GLY A 362 43.68 -12.16 45.06
N PRO A 363 44.74 -12.19 44.22
CA PRO A 363 45.11 -11.09 43.33
C PRO A 363 44.07 -10.92 42.19
N PRO A 364 43.85 -9.69 41.68
CA PRO A 364 42.89 -9.45 40.62
C PRO A 364 43.23 -10.24 39.35
N GLY A 365 42.28 -11.05 38.84
CA GLY A 365 42.42 -11.81 37.60
C GLY A 365 42.51 -13.33 37.75
N VAL A 366 42.59 -13.86 38.97
CA VAL A 366 42.39 -15.28 39.27
C VAL A 366 41.02 -15.43 39.92
N GLY A 367 40.03 -15.83 39.12
CA GLY A 367 38.68 -16.15 39.60
C GLY A 367 38.68 -17.41 40.45
#